data_AF-A0A1M4YMW9-F1
#
_entry.id   AF-A0A1M4YMW9-F1
#
_cell.length_a   1.000
_cell.length_b   1.000
_cell.length_c   1.000
_cell.angle_alpha   90.00
_cell.angle_beta   90.00
_cell.angle_gamma   90.00
#
_symmetry.space_group_name_H-M   'P 1'
#
loop_
_entity.id
_entity.type
_entity.pdbx_description
1 polymer ?
#
loop_
_entity_poly.entity_id
_entity_poly.type
_entity_poly.pdbx_seq_one_letter_code
_entity_poly.pdbx_strand_id
1 'polypeptide(L)'
;MIESLISTNADYENAVQLHSIPGFKHDSAFIIISEIGIDMSQFSSSKRLCCWAGLTPGSYKYDGKKKSIRITHAGVYLKPALIQCAHAAVKFDKSPYYKKKYESLVKRRGKKRAIIAIARMILTAIYQMLSTGEEWAPSDLYKIDMPETLVQKQKDKAIKQAMKPLQKEGLLPLNEPLAP
;
A
#
# COMPACT_ATOMS: atom_id res chain seq x y z
N MET A 1 -1.18 31.22 -17.21
CA MET A 1 -2.27 31.94 -16.49
C MET A 1 -3.07 30.99 -15.59
N ILE A 2 -3.44 29.79 -16.05
CA ILE A 2 -4.03 28.74 -15.17
C ILE A 2 -2.96 28.11 -14.26
N GLU A 3 -1.79 27.75 -14.80
CA GLU A 3 -0.70 27.15 -14.01
C GLU A 3 -0.18 28.07 -12.89
N SER A 4 -0.19 29.39 -13.09
CA SER A 4 0.24 30.37 -12.08
C SER A 4 -0.74 30.47 -10.91
N LEU A 5 -2.05 30.35 -11.17
CA LEU A 5 -3.09 30.32 -10.12
C LEU A 5 -3.06 29.03 -9.31
N ILE A 6 -2.70 27.91 -9.96
CA ILE A 6 -2.57 26.62 -9.30
C ILE A 6 -1.29 26.57 -8.44
N SER A 7 -0.19 27.20 -8.88
CA SER A 7 1.10 27.19 -8.17
C SER A 7 1.08 27.77 -6.74
N THR A 8 0.09 28.62 -6.42
CA THR A 8 -0.05 29.27 -5.11
C THR A 8 -0.86 28.44 -4.12
N ASN A 9 -1.42 27.31 -4.58
CA ASN A 9 -2.36 26.50 -3.81
C ASN A 9 -1.62 25.30 -3.19
N ALA A 10 -1.84 25.03 -1.90
CA ALA A 10 -1.23 23.89 -1.21
C ALA A 10 -1.49 22.55 -1.94
N ASP A 11 -2.60 22.47 -2.67
CA ASP A 11 -2.99 21.37 -3.54
C ASP A 11 -1.96 21.07 -4.63
N TYR A 12 -1.28 22.09 -5.15
CA TYR A 12 -0.26 21.93 -6.19
C TYR A 12 1.06 21.43 -5.64
N GLU A 13 1.51 21.93 -4.49
CA GLU A 13 2.72 21.40 -3.84
C GLU A 13 2.55 19.91 -3.52
N ASN A 14 1.38 19.52 -3.02
CA ASN A 14 1.04 18.12 -2.78
C ASN A 14 0.97 17.31 -4.09
N ALA A 15 0.38 17.86 -5.16
CA ALA A 15 0.35 17.21 -6.48
C ALA A 15 1.76 17.02 -7.07
N VAL A 16 2.67 17.97 -6.84
CA VAL A 16 4.06 17.90 -7.26
C VAL A 16 4.80 16.82 -6.47
N GLN A 17 4.56 16.68 -5.17
CA GLN A 17 5.12 15.58 -4.38
C GLN A 17 4.69 14.19 -4.90
N LEU A 18 3.43 14.04 -5.34
CA LEU A 18 2.95 12.79 -5.93
C LEU A 18 3.66 12.41 -7.25
N HIS A 19 4.32 13.36 -7.92
CA HIS A 19 5.09 13.09 -9.13
C HIS A 19 6.37 12.27 -8.86
N SER A 20 6.85 12.24 -7.60
CA SER A 20 7.95 11.36 -7.19
C SER A 20 7.59 9.87 -7.29
N ILE A 21 6.30 9.54 -7.41
CA ILE A 21 5.84 8.18 -7.65
C ILE A 21 6.10 7.80 -9.11
N PRO A 22 6.82 6.69 -9.39
CA PRO A 22 7.09 6.27 -10.75
C PRO A 22 5.79 5.96 -11.51
N GLY A 23 5.59 6.64 -12.65
CA GLY A 23 4.42 6.45 -13.51
C GLY A 23 3.23 7.37 -13.22
N PHE A 24 3.38 8.35 -12.33
CA PHE A 24 2.38 9.41 -12.12
C PHE A 24 2.50 10.51 -13.17
N LYS A 25 1.36 10.99 -13.66
CA LYS A 25 1.23 12.19 -14.50
C LYS A 25 0.46 13.26 -13.73
N HIS A 26 0.64 14.52 -14.10
CA HIS A 26 -0.09 15.65 -13.49
C HIS A 26 -1.61 15.44 -13.47
N ASP A 27 -2.21 15.04 -14.60
CA ASP A 27 -3.65 14.82 -14.70
C ASP A 27 -4.16 13.76 -13.70
N SER A 28 -3.42 12.66 -13.57
CA SER A 28 -3.78 11.59 -12.62
C SER A 28 -3.63 12.04 -11.17
N ALA A 29 -2.61 12.84 -10.87
CA ALA A 29 -2.41 13.40 -9.53
C ALA A 29 -3.57 14.34 -9.16
N PHE A 30 -3.99 15.20 -10.07
CA PHE A 30 -5.15 16.09 -9.87
C PHE A 30 -6.44 15.32 -9.65
N ILE A 31 -6.73 14.31 -10.48
CA ILE A 31 -7.93 13.46 -10.30
C ILE A 31 -7.91 12.81 -8.92
N ILE A 32 -6.77 12.25 -8.50
CA ILE A 32 -6.66 11.61 -7.20
C ILE A 32 -6.90 12.63 -6.09
N ILE A 33 -6.16 13.74 -6.06
CA ILE A 33 -6.31 14.78 -5.03
C ILE A 33 -7.73 15.35 -5.01
N SER A 34 -8.38 15.53 -6.16
CA SER A 34 -9.77 16.00 -6.22
C SER A 34 -10.78 15.01 -5.62
N GLU A 35 -10.48 13.71 -5.67
CA GLU A 35 -11.35 12.66 -5.15
C GLU A 35 -11.10 12.36 -3.67
N ILE A 36 -9.84 12.37 -3.22
CA ILE A 36 -9.47 12.02 -1.84
C ILE A 36 -9.33 13.24 -0.92
N GLY A 37 -9.12 14.44 -1.48
CA GLY A 37 -8.70 15.62 -0.73
C GLY A 37 -7.26 15.53 -0.22
N ILE A 38 -6.83 16.57 0.49
CA ILE A 38 -5.48 16.66 1.08
C ILE A 38 -5.48 16.23 2.54
N ASP A 39 -6.61 16.43 3.22
CA ASP A 39 -6.76 16.09 4.62
C ASP A 39 -7.00 14.59 4.80
N MET A 40 -5.92 13.87 5.13
CA MET A 40 -5.92 12.43 5.38
C MET A 40 -6.53 12.04 6.74
N SER A 41 -6.79 13.01 7.63
CA SER A 41 -7.40 12.75 8.95
C SER A 41 -8.80 12.16 8.83
N GLN A 42 -9.52 12.50 7.74
CA GLN A 42 -10.88 12.01 7.45
C GLN A 42 -10.96 10.48 7.30
N PHE A 43 -9.89 9.85 6.83
CA PHE A 43 -9.86 8.40 6.60
C PHE A 43 -9.31 7.61 7.80
N SER A 44 -8.64 8.27 8.76
CA SER A 44 -8.02 7.68 9.97
C SER A 44 -6.94 6.60 9.75
N SER A 45 -6.94 5.88 8.62
CA SER A 45 -5.93 4.89 8.21
C SER A 45 -5.97 4.67 6.70
N SER A 46 -4.83 4.34 6.10
CA SER A 46 -4.71 4.02 4.68
C SER A 46 -5.62 2.85 4.26
N LYS A 47 -5.91 1.92 5.17
CA LYS A 47 -6.80 0.77 4.89
C LYS A 47 -8.22 1.23 4.63
N ARG A 48 -8.69 2.22 5.38
CA ARG A 48 -10.03 2.77 5.22
C ARG A 48 -10.14 3.52 3.90
N LEU A 49 -9.10 4.28 3.53
CA LEU A 49 -8.99 4.90 2.21
C LEU A 49 -9.02 3.84 1.08
N CYS A 50 -8.26 2.76 1.21
CA CYS A 50 -8.27 1.66 0.23
C CYS A 50 -9.61 0.93 0.14
N CYS A 51 -10.37 0.84 1.24
CA CYS A 51 -11.73 0.31 1.25
C CYS A 51 -12.71 1.27 0.58
N TRP A 52 -12.60 2.57 0.88
CA TRP A 52 -13.41 3.64 0.27
C TRP A 52 -13.20 3.72 -1.25
N ALA A 53 -11.95 3.62 -1.72
CA ALA A 53 -11.60 3.53 -3.15
C ALA A 53 -12.00 2.19 -3.80
N GLY A 54 -12.55 1.24 -3.04
CA GLY A 54 -12.98 -0.08 -3.51
C GLY A 54 -11.85 -0.97 -4.03
N LEU A 55 -10.62 -0.78 -3.57
CA LEU A 55 -9.44 -1.60 -3.93
C LEU A 55 -9.27 -2.82 -3.03
N THR A 56 -10.14 -2.95 -2.01
CA THR A 56 -10.09 -4.04 -1.03
C THR A 56 -11.22 -5.03 -1.28
N PRO A 57 -10.94 -6.36 -1.29
CA PRO A 57 -12.01 -7.34 -1.34
C PRO A 57 -12.86 -7.25 -0.07
N GLY A 58 -14.18 -7.29 -0.21
CA GLY A 58 -15.08 -7.36 0.94
C GLY A 58 -14.85 -8.66 1.71
N SER A 59 -14.90 -8.59 3.04
CA SER A 59 -14.93 -9.78 3.90
C SER A 59 -16.33 -9.99 4.42
N TYR A 60 -16.97 -11.10 4.03
CA TYR A 60 -18.23 -11.53 4.62
C TYR A 60 -17.97 -12.75 5.51
N LYS A 61 -18.58 -12.75 6.70
CA LYS A 61 -18.58 -13.89 7.61
C LYS A 61 -19.98 -14.48 7.58
N TYR A 62 -20.11 -15.67 7.02
CA TYR A 62 -21.26 -16.54 7.21
C TYR A 62 -20.76 -17.75 7.99
N ASP A 63 -21.42 -18.09 9.09
CA ASP A 63 -21.19 -19.34 9.82
C ASP A 63 -19.70 -19.57 10.22
N GLY A 64 -19.09 -18.57 10.86
CA GLY A 64 -17.71 -18.64 11.39
C GLY A 64 -16.57 -18.69 10.34
N LYS A 65 -16.87 -18.98 9.07
CA LYS A 65 -15.87 -19.11 7.98
C LYS A 65 -15.66 -17.77 7.28
N LYS A 66 -14.42 -17.27 7.30
CA LYS A 66 -14.03 -16.05 6.57
C LYS A 66 -13.94 -16.35 5.08
N LYS A 67 -14.82 -15.76 4.26
CA LYS A 67 -14.72 -15.81 2.79
C LYS A 67 -14.38 -14.44 2.23
N SER A 68 -13.39 -14.39 1.35
CA SER A 68 -13.05 -13.18 0.58
C SER A 68 -13.99 -13.06 -0.61
N ILE A 69 -14.66 -11.91 -0.75
CA ILE A 69 -15.56 -11.60 -1.87
C ILE A 69 -14.79 -10.82 -2.95
N ARG A 70 -15.43 -10.62 -4.11
CA ARG A 70 -15.02 -9.65 -5.14
C ARG A 70 -14.83 -8.26 -4.53
N ILE A 71 -14.00 -7.46 -5.20
CA ILE A 71 -13.84 -6.04 -4.87
C ILE A 71 -15.16 -5.28 -5.06
N THR A 72 -15.38 -4.24 -4.28
CA THR A 72 -16.57 -3.39 -4.41
C THR A 72 -16.47 -2.50 -5.65
N HIS A 73 -17.62 -2.07 -6.19
CA HIS A 73 -17.70 -1.11 -7.29
C HIS A 73 -17.55 0.35 -6.83
N ALA A 74 -16.94 0.60 -5.66
CA ALA A 74 -16.68 1.95 -5.16
C ALA A 74 -15.54 2.66 -5.92
N GLY A 75 -15.56 3.99 -5.91
CA GLY A 75 -14.55 4.86 -6.55
C GLY A 75 -14.63 4.89 -8.07
N VAL A 76 -15.71 5.47 -8.62
CA VAL A 76 -15.99 5.47 -10.07
C VAL A 76 -14.87 6.14 -10.87
N TYR A 77 -14.33 7.25 -10.39
CA TYR A 77 -13.25 7.99 -11.05
C TYR A 77 -11.87 7.65 -10.49
N LEU A 78 -11.77 7.51 -9.16
CA LEU A 78 -10.51 7.20 -8.48
C LEU A 78 -9.91 5.83 -8.89
N LYS A 79 -10.72 4.77 -8.96
CA LYS A 79 -10.21 3.41 -9.24
C LYS A 79 -9.62 3.29 -10.66
N PRO A 80 -10.30 3.73 -11.74
CA PRO A 80 -9.72 3.71 -13.07
C PRO A 80 -8.41 4.52 -13.15
N ALA A 81 -8.36 5.71 -12.56
CA ALA A 81 -7.16 6.54 -12.52
C ALA A 81 -5.99 5.81 -11.84
N LEU A 82 -6.22 5.18 -10.68
CA LEU A 82 -5.21 4.40 -9.98
C LEU A 82 -4.75 3.16 -10.75
N ILE A 83 -5.66 2.50 -11.48
CA ILE A 83 -5.30 1.34 -12.32
C ILE A 83 -4.42 1.77 -13.49
N GLN A 84 -4.71 2.91 -14.12
CA GLN A 84 -3.87 3.47 -15.18
C GLN A 84 -2.47 3.82 -14.65
N CYS A 85 -2.40 4.46 -13.48
CA CYS A 85 -1.13 4.76 -12.81
C CYS A 85 -0.37 3.48 -12.45
N ALA A 86 -1.06 2.45 -11.95
CA ALA A 86 -0.43 1.16 -11.65
C ALA A 86 0.13 0.48 -12.91
N HIS A 87 -0.55 0.57 -14.05
CA HIS A 87 -0.05 0.06 -15.32
C HIS A 87 1.20 0.80 -15.79
N ALA A 88 1.23 2.13 -15.63
CA ALA A 88 2.40 2.94 -15.93
C ALA A 88 3.57 2.59 -14.99
N ALA A 89 3.31 2.49 -13.67
CA ALA A 89 4.31 2.17 -12.66
C ALA A 89 4.96 0.79 -12.88
N VAL A 90 4.21 -0.21 -13.33
CA VAL A 90 4.74 -1.56 -13.63
C VAL A 90 5.62 -1.57 -14.88
N LYS A 91 5.35 -0.69 -15.84
CA LYS A 91 6.12 -0.55 -17.08
C LYS A 91 7.31 0.42 -16.95
N PHE A 92 7.45 1.09 -15.82
CA PHE A 92 8.48 2.10 -15.63
C PHE A 92 9.84 1.46 -15.35
N ASP A 93 10.78 1.60 -16.30
CA ASP A 93 12.05 0.89 -16.23
C ASP A 93 13.04 1.47 -15.21
N LYS A 94 12.91 2.75 -14.84
CA LYS A 94 13.83 3.39 -13.87
C LYS A 94 13.61 2.93 -12.42
N SER A 95 12.44 2.36 -12.10
CA SER A 95 12.13 1.87 -10.75
C SER A 95 11.50 0.47 -10.81
N PRO A 96 12.31 -0.62 -10.72
CA PRO A 96 11.82 -1.98 -10.88
C PRO A 96 11.02 -2.51 -9.67
N TYR A 97 10.76 -1.67 -8.67
CA TYR A 97 10.09 -2.07 -7.42
C TYR A 97 8.69 -2.64 -7.68
N TYR A 98 7.82 -1.88 -8.34
CA TYR A 98 6.45 -2.31 -8.64
C TYR A 98 6.41 -3.46 -9.66
N LYS A 99 7.37 -3.51 -10.59
CA LYS A 99 7.51 -4.60 -11.57
C LYS A 99 7.78 -5.95 -10.88
N LYS A 100 8.77 -6.02 -9.98
CA LYS A 100 9.09 -7.25 -9.22
C LYS A 100 7.91 -7.75 -8.38
N LYS A 101 7.19 -6.82 -7.73
CA LYS A 101 5.99 -7.15 -6.93
C LYS A 101 4.85 -7.64 -7.82
N TYR A 102 4.61 -6.98 -8.94
CA TYR A 102 3.60 -7.37 -9.91
C TYR A 102 3.86 -8.79 -10.44
N GLU A 103 5.08 -9.09 -10.89
CA GLU A 103 5.44 -10.42 -11.40
C GLU A 103 5.22 -11.53 -10.37
N SER A 104 5.61 -11.29 -9.12
CA SER A 104 5.40 -12.23 -8.00
C SER A 104 3.91 -12.47 -7.72
N LEU A 105 3.09 -11.42 -7.84
CA LEU A 105 1.64 -11.51 -7.63
C LEU A 105 0.91 -12.15 -8.82
N VAL A 106 1.35 -11.89 -10.04
CA VAL A 106 0.80 -12.51 -11.25
C VAL A 106 0.94 -14.02 -11.17
N LYS A 107 2.12 -14.53 -10.78
CA LYS A 107 2.38 -15.97 -10.61
C LYS A 107 1.44 -16.64 -9.59
N ARG A 108 1.03 -15.92 -8.53
CA ARG A 108 0.20 -16.48 -7.45
C ARG A 108 -1.31 -16.26 -7.63
N ARG A 109 -1.73 -15.16 -8.24
CA ARG A 109 -3.14 -14.69 -8.21
C ARG A 109 -3.70 -14.27 -9.57
N GLY A 110 -2.86 -14.16 -10.61
CA GLY A 110 -3.24 -13.72 -11.95
C GLY A 110 -3.21 -12.19 -12.16
N LYS A 111 -3.20 -11.79 -13.44
CA LYS A 111 -2.94 -10.40 -13.91
C LYS A 111 -3.87 -9.34 -13.30
N LYS A 112 -5.18 -9.57 -13.36
CA LYS A 112 -6.19 -8.60 -12.86
C LYS A 112 -6.08 -8.37 -11.35
N ARG A 113 -5.81 -9.42 -10.57
CA ARG A 113 -5.64 -9.30 -9.11
C ARG A 113 -4.31 -8.66 -8.73
N ALA A 114 -3.26 -8.92 -9.52
CA ALA A 114 -1.96 -8.32 -9.33
C ALA A 114 -1.99 -6.80 -9.52
N ILE A 115 -2.64 -6.29 -10.58
CA ILE A 115 -2.67 -4.84 -10.83
C ILE A 115 -3.47 -4.09 -9.76
N ILE A 116 -4.58 -4.65 -9.26
CA ILE A 116 -5.35 -4.08 -8.16
C ILE A 116 -4.50 -3.99 -6.89
N ALA A 117 -3.69 -5.02 -6.62
CA ALA A 117 -2.79 -5.01 -5.47
C ALA A 117 -1.70 -3.92 -5.59
N ILE A 118 -1.17 -3.66 -6.79
CA ILE A 118 -0.25 -2.55 -7.04
C ILE A 118 -0.96 -1.20 -6.88
N ALA A 119 -2.16 -1.02 -7.43
CA ALA A 119 -2.96 0.18 -7.25
C ALA A 119 -3.22 0.48 -5.76
N ARG A 120 -3.49 -0.56 -4.96
CA ARG A 120 -3.61 -0.45 -3.50
C ARG A 120 -2.30 -0.02 -2.83
N MET A 121 -1.15 -0.55 -3.27
CA MET A 121 0.16 -0.11 -2.76
C MET A 121 0.42 1.36 -3.05
N ILE A 122 0.09 1.82 -4.26
CA ILE A 122 0.26 3.22 -4.65
C ILE A 122 -0.66 4.11 -3.81
N LEU A 123 -1.94 3.76 -3.65
CA LEU A 123 -2.86 4.56 -2.82
C LEU A 123 -2.43 4.63 -1.35
N THR A 124 -1.83 3.56 -0.84
CA THR A 124 -1.22 3.55 0.51
C THR A 124 -0.03 4.50 0.57
N ALA A 125 0.76 4.60 -0.49
CA ALA A 125 1.90 5.52 -0.58
C ALA A 125 1.41 6.98 -0.56
N ILE A 126 0.38 7.27 -1.34
CA ILE A 126 -0.23 8.61 -1.42
C ILE A 126 -0.75 9.05 -0.05
N TYR A 127 -1.45 8.17 0.68
CA TYR A 127 -1.90 8.46 2.04
C TYR A 127 -0.75 8.84 2.96
N GLN A 128 0.37 8.11 2.89
CA GLN A 128 1.53 8.37 3.72
C GLN A 128 2.19 9.70 3.35
N MET A 129 2.43 9.92 2.06
CA MET A 129 3.04 11.16 1.56
C MET A 129 2.22 12.38 1.99
N LEU A 130 0.89 12.31 1.90
CA LEU A 130 0.01 13.39 2.35
C LEU A 130 -0.07 13.53 3.88
N SER A 131 0.13 12.44 4.64
CA SER A 131 0.06 12.46 6.10
C SER A 131 1.37 12.88 6.77
N THR A 132 2.54 12.55 6.21
CA THR A 132 3.86 12.91 6.78
C THR A 132 4.60 13.99 6.00
N GLY A 133 4.17 14.31 4.77
CA GLY A 133 4.88 15.24 3.89
C GLY A 133 6.23 14.69 3.39
N GLU A 134 6.50 13.40 3.59
CA GLU A 134 7.74 12.76 3.16
C GLU A 134 7.68 12.34 1.68
N GLU A 135 8.83 12.35 1.01
CA GLU A 135 8.94 11.88 -0.37
C GLU A 135 8.67 10.37 -0.51
N TRP A 136 8.33 9.95 -1.73
CA TRP A 136 8.03 8.56 -2.03
C TRP A 136 9.22 7.64 -1.69
N ALA A 137 9.08 6.81 -0.66
CA ALA A 137 10.00 5.74 -0.34
C ALA A 137 9.49 4.38 -0.92
N PRO A 138 10.32 3.63 -1.68
CA PRO A 138 9.99 2.28 -2.16
C PRO A 138 10.03 1.24 -1.03
N SER A 139 9.27 1.44 0.04
CA SER A 139 9.16 0.49 1.14
C SER A 139 7.85 -0.32 1.05
N ASP A 140 7.81 -1.50 1.66
CA ASP A 140 6.60 -2.32 1.74
C ASP A 140 5.61 -1.67 2.72
N LEU A 141 4.83 -0.71 2.24
CA LEU A 141 3.91 0.11 3.03
C LEU A 141 2.82 -0.68 3.76
N TYR A 142 2.61 -1.96 3.41
CA TYR A 142 1.77 -2.88 4.18
C TYR A 142 2.24 -3.11 5.63
N LYS A 143 3.49 -2.78 5.95
CA LYS A 143 4.02 -2.82 7.32
C LYS A 143 3.53 -1.67 8.19
N ILE A 144 3.14 -0.55 7.59
CA ILE A 144 2.84 0.71 8.30
C ILE A 144 1.49 0.62 9.01
N ASP A 145 0.44 0.19 8.31
CA ASP A 145 -0.88 0.00 8.92
C ASP A 145 -1.08 -1.40 9.54
N MET A 146 -0.02 -2.15 9.81
CA MET A 146 -0.19 -3.48 10.39
C MET A 146 -0.63 -3.35 11.86
N PRO A 147 -1.77 -3.95 12.29
CA PRO A 147 -2.18 -3.88 13.68
C PRO A 147 -1.08 -4.48 14.56
N GLU A 148 -0.82 -3.85 15.71
CA GLU A 148 0.28 -4.18 16.61
C GLU A 148 0.38 -5.69 16.92
N THR A 149 -0.78 -6.34 17.06
CA THR A 149 -0.90 -7.79 17.28
C THR A 149 -0.28 -8.64 16.16
N LEU A 150 -0.35 -8.20 14.90
CA LEU A 150 0.27 -8.89 13.77
C LEU A 150 1.76 -8.58 13.65
N VAL A 151 2.17 -7.36 14.02
CA VAL A 151 3.59 -6.99 14.11
C VAL A 151 4.27 -7.85 15.16
N GLN A 152 3.67 -7.98 16.34
CA GLN A 152 4.19 -8.82 17.42
C GLN A 152 4.30 -10.29 16.98
N LYS A 153 3.25 -10.86 16.38
CA LYS A 153 3.30 -12.22 15.81
C LYS A 153 4.40 -12.41 14.77
N GLN A 154 4.70 -11.40 13.95
CA GLN A 154 5.79 -11.47 12.99
C GLN A 154 7.15 -11.40 13.67
N LYS A 155 7.32 -10.53 14.68
CA LYS A 155 8.53 -10.47 15.50
C LYS A 155 8.77 -11.81 16.19
N ASP A 156 7.76 -12.38 16.84
CA ASP A 156 7.85 -13.68 17.52
C ASP A 156 8.23 -14.80 16.54
N LYS A 157 7.66 -14.77 15.32
CA LYS A 157 8.00 -15.74 14.28
C LYS A 157 9.42 -15.57 13.76
N ALA A 158 9.88 -14.33 13.58
CA ALA A 158 11.25 -14.02 13.16
C ALA A 158 12.26 -14.45 14.23
N ILE A 159 11.98 -14.16 15.51
CA ILE A 159 12.79 -14.60 16.65
C ILE A 159 12.84 -16.13 16.68
N LYS A 160 11.70 -16.82 16.51
CA LYS A 160 11.65 -18.30 16.44
C LYS A 160 12.43 -18.86 15.25
N GLN A 161 12.41 -18.20 14.10
CA GLN A 161 13.19 -18.60 12.94
C GLN A 161 14.69 -18.34 13.10
N ALA A 162 15.09 -17.28 13.80
CA ALA A 162 16.48 -16.95 14.09
C ALA A 162 17.07 -17.81 15.22
N MET A 163 16.25 -18.23 16.20
CA MET A 163 16.67 -19.15 17.26
C MET A 163 16.98 -20.55 16.72
N LYS A 164 16.26 -21.03 15.70
CA LYS A 164 16.49 -22.37 15.10
C LYS A 164 17.93 -22.62 14.63
N PRO A 165 18.56 -21.76 13.81
CA PRO A 165 19.95 -21.95 13.40
C PRO A 165 20.94 -21.77 14.57
N LEU A 166 20.68 -20.84 15.49
CA LEU A 166 21.56 -20.60 16.64
C LEU A 166 21.59 -21.77 17.64
N GLN A 167 20.46 -22.44 17.85
CA GLN A 167 20.38 -23.68 18.63
C GLN A 167 21.08 -24.85 17.93
N LYS A 168 21.07 -24.87 16.59
CA LYS A 168 21.75 -25.91 15.80
C LYS A 168 23.29 -25.79 15.89
N GLU A 169 23.80 -24.57 15.96
CA GLU A 169 25.23 -24.29 16.14
C GLU A 169 25.68 -24.35 17.61
N GLY A 170 24.79 -24.66 18.56
CA GLY A 170 25.12 -24.78 19.99
C GLY A 170 25.42 -23.46 20.70
N LEU A 171 25.16 -22.31 20.06
CA LEU A 171 25.41 -20.97 20.61
C LEU A 171 24.34 -20.50 21.60
N LEU A 172 23.22 -21.24 21.73
CA LEU A 172 22.14 -20.99 22.68
C LEU A 172 21.64 -22.31 23.29
N PRO A 173 21.31 -22.34 24.60
CA PRO A 173 20.75 -23.53 25.23
C PRO A 173 19.40 -23.92 24.62
N LEU A 174 19.15 -25.23 24.50
CA LEU A 174 17.91 -25.79 23.97
C LEU A 174 16.78 -25.63 24.98
N ASN A 175 15.85 -24.70 24.69
CA ASN A 175 14.58 -24.48 25.40
C ASN A 175 14.72 -24.40 26.93
N GLU A 176 15.11 -23.23 27.43
CA GLU A 176 14.73 -22.81 28.78
C GLU A 176 13.42 -22.01 28.67
N PRO A 177 12.32 -22.41 29.32
CA PRO A 177 11.09 -21.65 29.29
C PRO A 177 11.36 -20.31 29.99
N LEU A 178 11.10 -19.21 29.29
CA LEU A 178 11.13 -17.86 29.87
C LEU A 178 10.23 -17.88 31.11
N ALA A 179 10.82 -17.57 32.26
CA ALA A 179 10.22 -17.56 33.59
C ALA A 179 8.86 -16.81 33.61
N PRO A 180 7.93 -17.21 34.51
CA PRO A 180 6.55 -16.71 34.54
C PRO A 180 6.41 -15.20 34.72
#